data_AF-A0A841C3H2-F1
#
_entry.id   AF-A0A841C3H2-F1
#
_cell.length_a   1.000
_cell.length_b   1.000
_cell.length_c   1.000
_cell.angle_alpha   90.00
_cell.angle_beta   90.00
_cell.angle_gamma   90.00
#
_symmetry.space_group_name_H-M   'P 1'
#
loop_
_entity.id
_entity.type
_entity.pdbx_description
1 polymer ?
#
loop_
_entity_poly.entity_id
_entity_poly.type
_entity_poly.pdbx_seq_one_letter_code
_entity_poly.pdbx_strand_id
1 'polypeptide(L)'
;MSTRRVKTDVATVLQSVQDKSSASSSDPVLAALADAHARRMKAEEEIRLLLAYARRFVYPHPYTYGELAGAAGISVSGARTAYGPQDVEKVAEATGLQPVDADGEDS
;
A
#
# COMPACT_ATOMS: atom_id res chain seq x y z
N MET A 1 -1.76 -18.36 -8.58
CA MET A 1 -0.64 -18.23 -7.61
C MET A 1 -1.07 -18.77 -6.27
N SER A 2 -0.21 -19.50 -5.55
CA SER A 2 -0.58 -20.17 -4.29
C SER A 2 -0.62 -19.16 -3.13
N THR A 3 -1.71 -19.17 -2.35
CA THR A 3 -2.01 -18.28 -1.20
C THR A 3 -0.91 -18.21 -0.14
N ARG A 4 -0.03 -19.21 -0.12
CA ARG A 4 1.14 -19.27 0.78
C ARG A 4 2.21 -18.23 0.45
N ARG A 5 2.41 -17.89 -0.82
CA ARG A 5 3.39 -16.86 -1.24
C ARG A 5 2.91 -15.46 -0.85
N VAL A 6 1.64 -15.16 -1.12
CA VAL A 6 1.00 -13.89 -0.76
C VAL A 6 1.15 -13.57 0.74
N LYS A 7 1.00 -14.58 1.60
CA LYS A 7 1.17 -14.42 3.04
C LYS A 7 2.62 -14.09 3.45
N THR A 8 3.60 -14.70 2.78
CA THR A 8 5.04 -14.46 3.02
C THR A 8 5.46 -13.06 2.58
N ASP A 9 4.95 -12.62 1.44
CA ASP A 9 5.32 -11.33 0.85
C ASP A 9 4.76 -10.18 1.72
N VAL A 10 3.51 -10.32 2.20
CA VAL A 10 2.89 -9.37 3.14
C VAL A 10 3.66 -9.26 4.46
N ALA A 11 4.13 -10.38 5.00
CA ALA A 11 4.88 -10.38 6.25
C ALA A 11 6.23 -9.63 6.12
N THR A 12 6.89 -9.78 4.98
CA THR A 12 8.19 -9.12 4.69
C THR A 12 8.05 -7.60 4.64
N VAL A 13 6.99 -7.09 4.03
CA VAL A 13 6.71 -5.64 3.94
C VAL A 13 6.38 -5.05 5.32
N LEU A 14 5.63 -5.78 6.15
CA LEU A 14 5.29 -5.30 7.50
C LEU A 14 6.51 -5.16 8.40
N GLN A 15 7.49 -6.06 8.24
CA GLN A 15 8.73 -6.13 9.02
C GLN A 15 9.69 -4.98 8.70
N SER A 16 9.83 -4.58 7.44
CA SER A 16 10.79 -3.53 7.03
C SER A 16 10.46 -2.14 7.59
N VAL A 17 9.22 -1.92 8.01
CA VAL A 17 8.76 -0.63 8.54
C VAL A 17 8.82 -0.57 10.08
N GLN A 18 9.18 -1.66 10.77
CA GLN A 18 9.20 -1.71 12.24
C GLN A 18 10.50 -1.18 12.88
N ASP A 19 11.63 -1.13 12.15
CA ASP A 19 12.97 -0.99 12.75
C ASP A 19 13.51 0.45 12.91
N LYS A 20 12.65 1.47 13.06
CA LYS A 20 13.11 2.83 13.39
C LYS A 20 12.30 3.47 14.49
N SER A 21 12.80 3.38 15.73
CA SER A 21 12.56 4.40 16.76
C SER A 21 13.65 4.37 17.83
N SER A 22 14.45 5.44 17.91
CA SER A 22 15.28 5.77 19.07
C SER A 22 14.69 7.01 19.75
N ALA A 23 14.10 6.82 20.92
CA ALA A 23 13.49 7.89 21.70
C ALA A 23 14.56 8.68 22.47
N SER A 24 14.56 10.02 22.34
CA SER A 24 15.18 10.90 23.33
C SER A 24 14.24 12.07 23.65
N SER A 25 13.90 12.19 24.93
CA SER A 25 13.27 13.34 25.60
C SER A 25 12.01 13.95 24.95
N SER A 26 10.81 13.54 25.38
CA SER A 26 9.62 14.41 25.26
C SER A 26 8.43 13.90 26.06
N ASP A 27 7.54 14.82 26.41
CA ASP A 27 6.22 14.62 27.03
C ASP A 27 5.54 13.30 26.58
N PRO A 28 5.07 12.45 27.53
CA PRO A 28 4.50 11.14 27.21
C PRO A 28 3.26 11.21 26.30
N VAL A 29 2.47 12.28 26.37
CA VAL A 29 1.31 12.48 25.49
C VAL A 29 1.77 12.80 24.07
N LEU A 30 2.77 13.68 23.93
CA LEU A 30 3.33 14.02 22.62
C LEU A 30 4.01 12.81 21.96
N ALA A 31 4.74 12.01 22.73
CA ALA A 31 5.32 10.76 22.24
C ALA A 31 4.25 9.78 21.75
N ALA A 32 3.18 9.56 22.53
CA ALA A 32 2.07 8.69 22.14
C ALA A 32 1.34 9.18 20.88
N LEU A 33 1.17 10.49 20.73
CA LEU A 33 0.59 11.10 19.53
C LEU A 33 1.50 10.94 18.30
N ALA A 34 2.82 11.11 18.46
CA ALA A 34 3.79 10.89 17.39
C ALA A 34 3.77 9.42 16.93
N ASP A 35 3.71 8.47 17.86
CA ASP A 35 3.61 7.04 17.55
C ASP A 35 2.29 6.70 16.86
N ALA A 36 1.17 7.27 17.31
CA ALA A 36 -0.13 7.11 16.64
C ALA A 36 -0.11 7.68 15.22
N HIS A 37 0.50 8.85 15.04
CA HIS A 37 0.67 9.47 13.74
C HIS A 37 1.53 8.59 12.82
N ALA A 38 2.66 8.09 13.30
CA ALA A 38 3.53 7.20 12.53
C ALA A 38 2.80 5.92 12.09
N ARG A 39 2.01 5.30 12.97
CA ARG A 39 1.16 4.15 12.63
C ARG A 39 0.12 4.48 11.56
N ARG A 40 -0.50 5.66 11.62
CA ARG A 40 -1.45 6.12 10.59
C ARG A 40 -0.76 6.31 9.25
N MET A 41 0.37 7.02 9.21
CA MET A 41 1.11 7.26 7.97
C MET A 41 1.58 5.95 7.32
N LYS A 42 2.02 4.98 8.14
CA LYS A 42 2.36 3.62 7.67
C LYS A 42 1.15 2.93 7.04
N ALA A 43 0.00 2.94 7.72
CA ALA A 43 -1.23 2.34 7.19
C ALA A 43 -1.69 3.01 5.88
N GLU A 44 -1.59 4.34 5.79
CA GLU A 44 -1.89 5.08 4.56
C GLU A 44 -0.95 4.69 3.42
N GLU A 45 0.35 4.56 3.68
CA GLU A 45 1.32 4.09 2.68
C GLU A 45 1.01 2.65 2.23
N GLU A 46 0.73 1.74 3.15
CA GLU A 46 0.33 0.36 2.85
C GLU A 46 -0.91 0.32 1.94
N ILE A 47 -1.94 1.13 2.23
CA ILE A 47 -3.13 1.24 1.38
C ILE A 47 -2.76 1.68 -0.04
N ARG A 48 -1.90 2.69 -0.19
CA ARG A 48 -1.48 3.18 -1.53
C ARG A 48 -0.75 2.09 -2.32
N LEU A 49 0.18 1.38 -1.69
CA LEU A 49 0.93 0.31 -2.35
C LEU A 49 0.03 -0.86 -2.74
N LEU A 50 -0.94 -1.23 -1.90
CA LEU A 50 -1.91 -2.29 -2.20
C LEU A 50 -2.84 -1.89 -3.36
N LEU A 51 -3.28 -0.64 -3.41
CA LEU A 51 -4.08 -0.12 -4.53
C LEU A 51 -3.27 -0.12 -5.84
N ALA A 52 -2.00 0.33 -5.79
CA ALA A 52 -1.10 0.29 -6.94
C ALA A 52 -0.89 -1.16 -7.42
N TYR A 53 -0.64 -2.09 -6.50
CA TYR A 53 -0.50 -3.52 -6.82
C TYR A 53 -1.76 -4.07 -7.50
N ALA A 54 -2.93 -3.89 -6.88
CA ALA A 54 -4.19 -4.40 -7.41
C ALA A 54 -4.52 -3.86 -8.80
N ARG A 55 -4.18 -2.60 -9.08
CA ARG A 55 -4.51 -1.93 -10.34
C ARG A 55 -3.47 -2.04 -11.43
N ARG A 56 -2.20 -2.27 -11.12
CA ARG A 56 -1.11 -2.27 -12.11
C ARG A 56 -0.41 -3.61 -12.27
N PHE A 57 -0.58 -4.54 -11.34
CA PHE A 57 0.18 -5.79 -11.32
C PHE A 57 -0.71 -7.05 -11.26
N VAL A 58 -2.03 -6.88 -11.18
CA VAL A 58 -2.99 -7.99 -11.20
C VAL A 58 -3.83 -7.92 -12.47
N TYR A 59 -3.51 -8.76 -13.46
CA TYR A 59 -4.29 -8.93 -14.70
C TYR A 59 -5.13 -10.22 -14.64
N PRO A 60 -6.40 -10.24 -15.09
CA PRO A 60 -7.15 -9.21 -15.83
C PRO A 60 -7.95 -8.22 -14.96
N HIS A 61 -7.34 -7.59 -13.95
CA HIS A 61 -7.98 -6.60 -13.06
C HIS A 61 -9.31 -7.08 -12.46
N PRO A 62 -9.31 -8.17 -11.67
CA PRO A 62 -10.53 -8.78 -11.15
C PRO A 62 -11.26 -7.94 -10.08
N TYR A 63 -10.66 -6.82 -9.64
CA TYR A 63 -11.19 -5.97 -8.58
C TYR A 63 -11.65 -4.63 -9.13
N THR A 64 -12.91 -4.30 -8.87
CA THR A 64 -13.46 -2.99 -9.19
C THR A 64 -12.94 -1.91 -8.23
N TYR A 65 -12.93 -0.64 -8.68
CA TYR A 65 -12.60 0.47 -7.77
C TYR A 65 -13.56 0.57 -6.57
N GLY A 66 -14.81 0.10 -6.71
CA GLY A 66 -15.78 0.06 -5.61
C GLY A 66 -15.37 -0.90 -4.50
N GLU A 67 -14.95 -2.11 -4.87
CA GLU A 67 -14.46 -3.12 -3.91
C GLU A 67 -13.17 -2.66 -3.23
N LEU A 68 -12.23 -2.11 -4.00
CA LEU A 68 -10.98 -1.60 -3.47
C LEU A 68 -11.21 -0.41 -2.52
N ALA A 69 -12.07 0.52 -2.88
CA ALA A 69 -12.42 1.67 -2.03
C ALA A 69 -13.12 1.22 -0.74
N GLY A 70 -14.05 0.27 -0.85
CA GLY A 70 -14.75 -0.31 0.29
C GLY A 70 -13.79 -1.02 1.27
N ALA A 71 -12.84 -1.80 0.75
CA ALA A 71 -11.84 -2.48 1.56
C ALA A 71 -10.84 -1.50 2.22
N ALA A 72 -10.47 -0.43 1.52
CA ALA A 72 -9.55 0.59 2.01
C ALA A 72 -10.21 1.64 2.93
N GLY A 73 -11.54 1.65 3.04
CA GLY A 73 -12.27 2.65 3.85
C GLY A 73 -12.21 4.07 3.28
N ILE A 74 -12.03 4.21 1.96
CA ILE A 74 -11.95 5.50 1.27
C ILE A 74 -13.04 5.62 0.19
N SER A 75 -13.21 6.82 -0.35
CA SER A 75 -14.13 7.01 -1.48
C SER A 75 -13.56 6.40 -2.77
N VAL A 76 -14.44 6.04 -3.71
CA VAL A 76 -14.03 5.56 -5.05
C VAL A 76 -13.14 6.58 -5.77
N SER A 77 -13.47 7.88 -5.63
CA SER A 77 -12.63 8.97 -6.14
C SER A 77 -11.25 8.95 -5.49
N GLY A 78 -11.20 8.80 -4.17
CA GLY A 78 -9.96 8.68 -3.41
C GLY A 78 -9.11 7.49 -3.86
N ALA A 79 -9.72 6.33 -4.09
CA ALA A 79 -9.01 5.12 -4.54
C ALA A 79 -8.34 5.28 -5.91
N ARG A 80 -8.94 6.06 -6.82
CA ARG A 80 -8.37 6.36 -8.14
C ARG A 80 -7.14 7.26 -8.07
N THR A 81 -7.08 8.14 -7.09
CA THR A 81 -6.01 9.14 -6.95
C THR A 81 -5.04 8.82 -5.81
N ALA A 82 -5.25 7.71 -5.09
CA ALA A 82 -4.53 7.43 -3.86
C ALA A 82 -3.04 7.15 -4.09
N TYR A 83 -2.67 6.53 -5.21
CA TYR A 83 -1.30 6.13 -5.52
C TYR A 83 -0.80 6.83 -6.78
N GLY A 84 0.52 7.02 -6.86
CA GLY A 84 1.20 7.64 -8.00
C GLY A 84 2.31 6.76 -8.59
N PRO A 85 3.09 7.29 -9.55
CA PRO A 85 4.16 6.56 -10.21
C PRO A 85 5.20 5.98 -9.24
N GLN A 86 5.57 6.73 -8.20
CA GLN A 86 6.48 6.28 -7.16
C GLN A 86 6.00 5.04 -6.39
N ASP A 87 4.68 4.87 -6.24
CA ASP A 87 4.09 3.75 -5.52
C ASP A 87 4.09 2.51 -6.41
N VAL A 88 3.90 2.70 -7.72
CA VAL A 88 4.04 1.64 -8.73
C VAL A 88 5.49 1.16 -8.79
N GLU A 89 6.47 2.06 -8.79
CA GLU A 89 7.89 1.72 -8.77
C GLU A 89 8.27 0.94 -7.50
N LYS A 90 7.85 1.40 -6.32
CA LYS A 90 8.04 0.67 -5.05
C LYS A 90 7.46 -0.75 -5.09
N VAL A 91 6.27 -0.92 -5.67
CA VAL A 91 5.66 -2.25 -5.82
C VAL A 91 6.44 -3.12 -6.81
N ALA A 92 6.92 -2.55 -7.92
CA ALA A 92 7.76 -3.27 -8.88
C ALA A 92 9.07 -3.74 -8.23
N GLU A 93 9.75 -2.87 -7.48
CA GLU A 93 10.97 -3.21 -6.74
C GLU A 93 10.72 -4.30 -5.69
N ALA A 94 9.62 -4.18 -4.93
CA ALA A 94 9.29 -5.13 -3.86
C ALA A 94 8.86 -6.51 -4.38
N THR A 95 8.19 -6.57 -5.53
CA THR A 95 7.60 -7.82 -6.06
C THR A 95 8.39 -8.44 -7.22
N GLY A 96 9.29 -7.69 -7.86
CA GLY A 96 9.98 -8.08 -9.09
C GLY A 96 9.07 -8.19 -10.32
N LEU A 97 7.82 -7.77 -10.21
CA LEU A 97 6.85 -7.79 -11.32
C LEU A 97 6.98 -6.54 -12.18
N GLN A 98 6.53 -6.66 -13.43
CA GLN A 98 6.40 -5.51 -14.34
C GLN A 98 4.97 -4.96 -14.27
N PRO A 99 4.79 -3.63 -14.18
CA PRO A 99 3.46 -3.04 -14.24
C PRO A 99 2.87 -3.23 -15.63
N VAL A 100 1.58 -3.52 -15.69
CA VAL A 100 0.79 -3.53 -16.93
C VAL A 100 0.40 -2.08 -17.23
N ASP A 101 0.46 -1.68 -18.50
CA ASP A 101 -0.02 -0.38 -18.95
C ASP A 101 -1.54 -0.29 -18.82
N ALA A 102 -2.03 0.84 -18.27
CA ALA A 102 -3.48 1.08 -18.17
C ALA A 102 -4.11 1.41 -19.53
N ASP A 103 -3.31 1.62 -20.58
CA ASP A 103 -3.75 2.04 -21.91
C ASP A 103 -4.39 0.91 -22.74
N GLY A 104 -4.55 -0.29 -22.16
CA GLY A 104 -5.26 -1.41 -22.79
C GLY A 104 -6.78 -1.46 -22.53
N GLU A 105 -7.35 -0.50 -21.79
CA GLU A 105 -8.79 -0.48 -21.46
C GLU A 105 -9.66 0.35 -22.46
N ASP A 106 -9.07 0.94 -23.51
CA ASP A 106 -9.80 1.68 -24.58
C ASP A 106 -9.43 1.18 -26.00
N SER A 107 -9.76 -0.08 -26.32
CA SER A 107 -9.83 -0.57 -27.71
C SER A 107 -11.01 -1.51 -27.94
#